data_AF-A0A9E5I0B5-F1
#
_entry.id   AF-A0A9E5I0B5-F1
#
_cell.length_a   1.000
_cell.length_b   1.000
_cell.length_c   1.000
_cell.angle_alpha   90.00
_cell.angle_beta   90.00
_cell.angle_gamma   90.00
#
_symmetry.space_group_name_H-M   'P 1'
#
loop_
_entity.id
_entity.type
_entity.pdbx_description
1 polymer ?
#
loop_
_entity_poly.entity_id
_entity_poly.type
_entity_poly.pdbx_seq_one_letter_code
_entity_poly.pdbx_strand_id
1 'polypeptide(L)'
;MNTTKTRVVEVLEKNRNGLTLAQLQKKVGPGAAARVSEARFAGFSIYSNRKTFANGRTSTVYRLGKPSKRFTRNMKAGRTQIAVRSLYTRAA
;
A
#
# COMPACT_ATOMS: atom_id res chain seq x y z
N MET A 1 10.77 18.32 2.90
CA MET A 1 10.14 17.16 3.56
C MET A 1 8.81 16.87 2.87
N ASN A 2 8.68 15.77 2.12
CA ASN A 2 7.51 15.49 1.27
C ASN A 2 6.33 14.98 2.13
N THR A 3 5.67 15.89 2.84
CA THR A 3 4.70 15.66 3.92
C THR A 3 3.56 14.68 3.58
N THR A 4 3.07 14.65 2.35
CA THR A 4 1.95 13.79 1.93
C THR A 4 2.32 12.33 1.70
N LYS A 5 3.57 12.03 1.29
CA LYS A 5 4.05 10.65 1.12
C LYS A 5 4.15 9.95 2.48
N THR A 6 4.70 10.68 3.45
CA THR A 6 4.79 10.24 4.86
C THR A 6 3.40 10.01 5.45
N ARG A 7 2.41 10.85 5.11
CA ARG A 7 1.06 10.75 5.67
C ARG A 7 0.34 9.43 5.36
N VAL A 8 0.50 8.87 4.16
CA VAL A 8 -0.08 7.55 3.83
C VAL A 8 0.53 6.46 4.72
N VAL A 9 1.84 6.50 4.90
CA VAL A 9 2.56 5.53 5.73
C VAL A 9 2.13 5.65 7.19
N GLU A 10 2.14 6.85 7.75
CA GLU A 10 1.66 7.13 9.12
C GLU A 10 0.25 6.60 9.37
N VAL A 11 -0.65 6.85 8.41
CA VAL A 11 -2.04 6.39 8.52
C VAL A 11 -2.12 4.87 8.49
N LEU A 12 -1.36 4.21 7.63
CA LEU A 12 -1.37 2.74 7.54
C LEU A 12 -0.64 2.07 8.70
N GLU A 13 0.40 2.69 9.27
CA GLU A 13 1.08 2.23 10.49
C GLU A 13 0.12 2.17 11.68
N LYS A 14 -0.71 3.22 11.85
CA LYS A 14 -1.73 3.28 12.90
C LYS A 14 -2.89 2.31 12.68
N ASN A 15 -3.05 1.75 11.48
CA ASN A 15 -4.16 0.88 11.09
C ASN A 15 -3.65 -0.47 10.59
N ARG A 16 -3.19 -1.33 11.52
CA ARG A 16 -2.59 -2.65 11.22
C ARG A 16 -3.50 -3.60 10.44
N ASN A 17 -4.82 -3.48 10.62
CA ASN A 17 -5.82 -4.27 9.89
C ASN A 17 -6.01 -3.80 8.43
N GLY A 18 -5.38 -2.69 8.05
CA GLY A 18 -5.52 -2.06 6.76
C GLY A 18 -6.77 -1.18 6.64
N LEU A 19 -6.81 -0.40 5.56
CA LEU A 19 -7.90 0.51 5.24
C LEU A 19 -8.36 0.30 3.81
N THR A 20 -9.68 0.32 3.59
CA THR A 20 -10.24 0.42 2.24
C THR A 20 -9.79 1.72 1.55
N LEU A 21 -9.80 1.76 0.23
CA LEU A 21 -9.51 2.98 -0.53
C LEU A 21 -10.33 4.19 -0.04
N ALA A 22 -11.64 4.01 0.19
CA ALA A 22 -12.51 5.07 0.65
C ALA A 22 -12.16 5.57 2.06
N GLN A 23 -11.85 4.65 2.98
CA GLN A 23 -11.39 5.02 4.33
C GLN A 23 -10.03 5.73 4.30
N LEU A 24 -9.14 5.29 3.42
CA LEU A 24 -7.83 5.90 3.24
C LEU A 24 -8.01 7.32 2.68
N GLN A 25 -8.82 7.52 1.65
CA GLN A 25 -9.14 8.83 1.07
C GLN A 25 -9.69 9.82 2.12
N LYS A 26 -10.52 9.37 3.06
CA LYS A 26 -10.99 10.23 4.16
C LYS A 26 -9.86 10.75 5.06
N LYS A 27 -8.72 10.05 5.14
CA LYS A 27 -7.59 10.39 6.02
C LYS A 27 -6.45 11.14 5.30
N VAL A 28 -6.20 10.82 4.03
CA VAL A 28 -5.10 11.40 3.21
C VAL A 28 -5.58 12.29 2.07
N GLY A 29 -6.89 12.42 1.88
CA GLY A 29 -7.48 13.23 0.81
C GLY A 29 -7.59 12.51 -0.55
N PRO A 30 -8.09 13.23 -1.58
CA PRO A 30 -8.29 12.70 -2.93
C PRO A 30 -6.96 12.28 -3.55
N GLY A 31 -6.94 11.19 -4.32
CA GLY A 31 -5.71 10.65 -4.90
C GLY A 31 -4.92 9.68 -4.00
N ALA A 32 -5.51 9.17 -2.92
CA ALA A 32 -4.85 8.22 -2.00
C ALA A 32 -4.20 7.02 -2.70
N ALA A 33 -4.81 6.47 -3.76
CA ALA A 33 -4.25 5.35 -4.51
C ALA A 33 -2.91 5.72 -5.21
N ALA A 34 -2.83 6.91 -5.79
CA ALA A 34 -1.60 7.42 -6.40
C ALA A 34 -0.51 7.61 -5.35
N ARG A 35 -0.85 8.19 -4.18
CA ARG A 35 0.09 8.34 -3.07
C ARG A 35 0.59 7.01 -2.50
N VAL A 36 -0.26 5.99 -2.46
CA VAL A 36 0.17 4.62 -2.13
C VAL A 36 1.17 4.10 -3.16
N SER A 37 0.93 4.32 -4.45
CA SER A 37 1.86 3.94 -5.51
C SER A 37 3.22 4.62 -5.32
N GLU A 38 3.23 5.94 -5.11
CA GLU A 38 4.45 6.71 -4.83
C GLU A 38 5.21 6.19 -3.61
N ALA A 39 4.50 5.89 -2.52
CA ALA A 39 5.12 5.31 -1.31
C ALA A 39 5.75 3.95 -1.59
N ARG A 40 5.14 3.10 -2.44
CA ARG A 40 5.74 1.82 -2.84
C ARG A 40 7.03 2.02 -3.62
N PHE A 41 7.05 2.97 -4.57
CA PHE A 41 8.26 3.31 -5.30
C PHE A 41 9.34 3.92 -4.40
N ALA A 42 8.95 4.60 -3.32
CA ALA A 42 9.86 5.08 -2.28
C ALA A 42 10.38 3.96 -1.35
N GLY A 43 9.91 2.72 -1.49
CA GLY A 43 10.40 1.57 -0.73
C GLY A 43 9.49 1.09 0.41
N PHE A 44 8.30 1.68 0.59
CA PHE A 44 7.35 1.22 1.60
C PHE A 44 6.59 -0.02 1.13
N SER A 45 6.57 -1.06 1.96
CA SER A 45 5.91 -2.35 1.66
C SER A 45 4.41 -2.31 1.94
N ILE A 46 3.70 -1.53 1.14
CA ILE A 46 2.24 -1.40 1.22
C ILE A 46 1.58 -2.46 0.34
N TYR A 47 0.93 -3.43 0.96
CA TYR A 47 0.17 -4.48 0.29
C TYR A 47 -1.23 -4.01 -0.06
N SER A 48 -1.80 -4.56 -1.13
CA SER A 48 -3.20 -4.31 -1.50
C SER A 48 -3.92 -5.63 -1.75
N ASN A 49 -5.04 -5.83 -1.04
CA ASN A 49 -5.89 -7.01 -1.18
C ASN A 49 -7.29 -6.58 -1.64
N ARG A 50 -7.90 -7.36 -2.54
CA ARG A 50 -9.30 -7.19 -2.91
C ARG A 50 -10.18 -7.91 -1.87
N LYS A 51 -11.07 -7.17 -1.21
CA LYS A 51 -12.04 -7.71 -0.25
C LYS A 51 -13.45 -7.56 -0.82
N THR A 52 -14.17 -8.66 -0.87
CA THR A 52 -15.61 -8.68 -1.16
C THR A 52 -16.34 -8.68 0.18
N PHE A 53 -17.29 -7.77 0.35
CA PHE A 53 -18.13 -7.65 1.54
C PHE A 53 -19.38 -8.52 1.38
N ALA A 54 -20.09 -8.78 2.48
CA ALA A 54 -21.30 -9.60 2.49
C ALA A 54 -22.40 -9.07 1.54
N ASN A 55 -22.41 -7.75 1.28
CA ASN A 55 -23.33 -7.11 0.33
C ASN A 55 -22.87 -7.18 -1.14
N GLY A 56 -21.91 -8.05 -1.48
CA GLY A 56 -21.38 -8.19 -2.84
C GLY A 56 -20.42 -7.08 -3.29
N ARG A 57 -20.32 -5.98 -2.55
CA ARG A 57 -19.40 -4.89 -2.91
C ARG A 57 -17.96 -5.36 -2.80
N THR A 58 -17.15 -5.03 -3.80
CA THR A 58 -15.72 -5.29 -3.78
C THR A 58 -14.95 -3.99 -3.52
N SER A 59 -13.92 -4.02 -2.68
CA SER A 59 -13.02 -2.89 -2.48
C SER A 59 -11.57 -3.31 -2.26
N THR A 60 -10.65 -2.46 -2.66
CA THR A 60 -9.21 -2.63 -2.36
C THR A 60 -8.93 -2.15 -0.94
N VAL A 61 -8.28 -3.01 -0.16
CA VAL A 61 -7.78 -2.73 1.19
C VAL A 61 -6.26 -2.63 1.13
N TYR A 62 -5.71 -1.56 1.70
CA TYR A 62 -4.28 -1.29 1.78
C TYR A 62 -3.78 -1.53 3.19
N ARG A 63 -2.61 -2.14 3.32
CA ARG A 63 -1.97 -2.43 4.62
C ARG A 63 -0.46 -2.25 4.50
N LEU A 64 0.15 -1.63 5.50
CA LEU A 64 1.60 -1.68 5.66
C LEU A 64 2.00 -3.02 6.27
N GLY A 65 2.88 -3.76 5.60
CA GLY A 65 3.33 -5.07 6.05
C GLY A 65 4.84 -5.13 6.24
N LYS A 66 5.33 -6.30 6.66
CA LYS A 66 6.76 -6.60 6.62
C LYS A 66 7.17 -6.78 5.15
N PRO A 67 8.26 -6.14 4.68
CA PRO A 67 8.72 -6.32 3.31
C PRO A 67 9.11 -7.78 3.06
N SER A 68 8.62 -8.33 1.95
CA SER A 68 9.00 -9.69 1.53
C SER A 68 10.46 -9.72 1.07
N LYS A 69 11.12 -10.89 1.18
CA LYS A 69 12.48 -11.10 0.65
C LYS A 69 12.57 -10.70 -0.83
N ARG A 70 11.53 -11.00 -1.62
CA ARG A 70 11.44 -10.64 -3.04
C ARG A 70 11.41 -9.13 -3.23
N PHE A 71 10.61 -8.41 -2.44
CA PHE A 71 10.54 -6.96 -2.50
C PHE A 71 11.91 -6.34 -2.20
N THR A 72 12.50 -6.68 -1.05
CA THR A 72 13.80 -6.16 -0.61
C THR A 72 14.90 -6.46 -1.62
N ARG A 73 14.97 -7.69 -2.14
CA ARG A 73 15.97 -8.09 -3.15
C ARG A 73 15.87 -7.24 -4.42
N ASN A 74 14.66 -7.04 -4.93
CA ASN A 74 14.47 -6.26 -6.16
C ASN A 74 14.71 -4.76 -5.93
N MET A 75 14.34 -4.21 -4.77
CA MET A 75 14.68 -2.83 -4.41
C MET A 75 16.20 -2.63 -4.35
N LYS A 76 16.93 -3.53 -3.70
CA LYS A 76 18.42 -3.50 -3.64
C LYS A 76 19.07 -3.62 -5.02
N ALA A 77 18.48 -4.42 -5.91
CA ALA A 77 18.96 -4.59 -7.27
C ALA A 77 18.56 -3.46 -8.24
N GLY A 78 17.94 -2.37 -7.75
CA GLY A 78 17.44 -1.27 -8.59
C GLY A 78 16.20 -1.62 -9.44
N ARG A 79 15.66 -2.83 -9.32
CA ARG A 79 14.50 -3.34 -10.07
C ARG A 79 13.19 -2.92 -9.42
N THR A 80 12.99 -1.61 -9.25
CA THR A 80 11.89 -1.01 -8.49
C THR A 80 10.50 -1.43 -9.00
N GLN A 81 10.28 -1.45 -10.31
CA GLN A 81 8.99 -1.91 -10.87
C GLN A 81 8.67 -3.36 -10.51
N ILE A 82 9.66 -4.27 -10.58
CA ILE A 82 9.49 -5.68 -10.22
C ILE A 82 9.24 -5.81 -8.71
N ALA A 83 9.91 -4.99 -7.89
CA ALA A 83 9.67 -4.91 -6.45
C ALA A 83 8.22 -4.49 -6.17
N VAL A 84 7.79 -3.34 -6.69
CA VAL A 84 6.42 -2.82 -6.51
C VAL A 84 5.37 -3.83 -7.00
N ARG A 85 5.63 -4.52 -8.12
CA ARG A 85 4.73 -5.56 -8.63
C ARG A 85 4.50 -6.71 -7.64
N SER A 86 5.51 -7.05 -6.85
CA SER A 86 5.41 -8.08 -5.81
C SER A 86 4.55 -7.70 -4.61
N LEU A 87 4.11 -6.44 -4.49
CA LEU A 87 3.20 -5.96 -3.43
C LEU A 87 1.72 -5.99 -3.84
N TYR A 88 1.41 -6.13 -5.13
CA TYR A 88 0.04 -6.32 -5.63
C TYR A 88 -0.43 -7.76 -5.54
N THR A 89 0.51 -8.70 -5.46
CA THR A 89 0.20 -10.11 -5.27
C THR A 89 -0.34 -10.27 -3.85
N ARG A 90 -1.53 -10.89 -3.73
CA ARG A 90 -2.28 -11.06 -2.47
C ARG A 90 -1.29 -11.34 -1.33
N ALA A 91 -1.32 -10.50 -0.29
CA ALA A 91 -0.67 -10.88 0.96
C ALA A 91 -1.38 -12.16 1.41
N ALA A 92 -0.65 -13.28 1.38
CA ALA A 92 -1.09 -14.53 1.97
C ALA A 92 -1.42 -14.31 3.45
#